data_AF-A0A7J4EXB5-F1
#
_entry.id   AF-A0A7J4EXB5-F1
#
_cell.length_a   1.000
_cell.length_b   1.000
_cell.length_c   1.000
_cell.angle_alpha   90.00
_cell.angle_beta   90.00
_cell.angle_gamma   90.00
#
_symmetry.space_group_name_H-M   'P 1'
#
loop_
_entity.id
_entity.type
_entity.pdbx_description
1 polymer ?
#
loop_
_entity_poly.entity_id
_entity_poly.type
_entity_poly.pdbx_seq_one_letter_code
_entity_poly.pdbx_strand_id
1 'polypeptide(L)'
;MSTYIPEEIYGILRKQRYQIKDHSAVKLCGWVKKSLLENKSCYKSKFYGIETHRCIQCTPAVIWCQQSCIFCWRVLPSDIGVSQLYHDNIKWKEPEEVLEDILKMHRKVVMGYKGILDRIGKKRFKELLNPRHVAISLSGEPTLYPYLDDLINLFHKKGLSTFVVSNGILTEVIQENKDFAKG
;
A
#
# COMPACT_ATOMS: atom_id res chain seq x y z
N MET A 1 -4.68 -13.19 14.05
CA MET A 1 -3.94 -13.65 12.84
C MET A 1 -4.78 -13.26 11.62
N SER A 2 -4.17 -13.08 10.44
CA SER A 2 -4.94 -12.85 9.21
C SER A 2 -5.56 -14.19 8.80
N THR A 3 -6.88 -14.23 8.61
CA THR A 3 -7.59 -15.48 8.30
C THR A 3 -7.26 -16.02 6.90
N TYR A 4 -6.76 -15.18 6.00
CA TYR A 4 -6.61 -15.48 4.56
C TYR A 4 -5.16 -15.65 4.09
N ILE A 5 -4.18 -15.32 4.93
CA ILE A 5 -2.76 -15.39 4.58
C ILE A 5 -2.13 -16.52 5.37
N PRO A 6 -1.52 -17.53 4.71
CA PRO A 6 -0.79 -18.60 5.39
C PRO A 6 0.23 -18.05 6.40
N GLU A 7 0.34 -18.66 7.57
CA GLU A 7 1.17 -18.16 8.68
C GLU A 7 2.64 -17.99 8.27
N GLU A 8 3.15 -18.86 7.41
CA GLU A 8 4.50 -18.77 6.86
C GLU A 8 4.71 -17.48 6.05
N ILE A 9 3.81 -17.20 5.09
CA ILE A 9 3.83 -15.97 4.27
C ILE A 9 3.68 -14.75 5.17
N TYR A 10 2.72 -14.80 6.11
CA TYR A 10 2.50 -13.74 7.08
C TYR A 10 3.79 -13.44 7.85
N GLY A 11 4.46 -14.47 8.38
CA GLY A 11 5.74 -14.36 9.08
C GLY A 11 6.84 -13.70 8.25
N ILE A 12 6.98 -14.10 6.98
CA ILE A 12 7.96 -13.51 6.05
C ILE A 12 7.66 -12.02 5.81
N LEU A 13 6.43 -11.67 5.48
CA LEU A 13 6.02 -10.28 5.22
C LEU A 13 6.20 -9.40 6.47
N ARG A 14 5.90 -9.93 7.67
CA ARG A 14 6.13 -9.24 8.94
C ARG A 14 7.62 -8.98 9.20
N LYS A 15 8.50 -9.95 8.93
CA LYS A 15 9.97 -9.75 8.98
C LYS A 15 10.43 -8.64 8.02
N GLN A 16 9.80 -8.55 6.86
CA GLN A 16 10.02 -7.47 5.86
C GLN A 16 9.32 -6.13 6.20
N ARG A 17 8.76 -6.00 7.42
CA ARG A 17 8.15 -4.79 7.99
C ARG A 17 6.81 -4.37 7.37
N TYR A 18 6.11 -5.28 6.69
CA TYR A 18 4.72 -5.03 6.28
C TYR A 18 3.82 -4.97 7.51
N GLN A 19 2.96 -3.96 7.61
CA GLN A 19 1.72 -4.08 8.38
C GLN A 19 0.68 -4.75 7.50
N ILE A 20 -0.02 -5.71 8.08
CA ILE A 20 -0.93 -6.57 7.35
C ILE A 20 -2.22 -6.62 8.14
N LYS A 21 -3.34 -6.48 7.45
CA LYS A 21 -4.66 -6.62 8.00
C LYS A 21 -5.53 -7.29 6.95
N ASP A 22 -5.91 -8.53 7.24
CA ASP A 22 -6.66 -9.40 6.34
C ASP A 22 -5.95 -9.50 4.97
N HIS A 23 -6.52 -8.93 3.91
CA HIS A 23 -5.95 -8.95 2.55
C HIS A 23 -5.17 -7.69 2.18
N SER A 24 -5.19 -6.67 3.03
CA SER A 24 -4.55 -5.38 2.80
C SER A 24 -3.22 -5.26 3.54
N ALA A 25 -2.31 -4.44 2.99
CA ALA A 25 -1.04 -4.17 3.64
C ALA A 25 -0.52 -2.75 3.42
N VAL A 26 0.29 -2.30 4.37
CA VAL A 26 1.04 -1.02 4.33
C VAL A 26 2.49 -1.29 4.70
N LYS A 27 3.41 -0.62 4.00
CA LYS A 27 4.84 -0.61 4.35
C LYS A 27 5.37 0.80 4.17
N LEU A 28 6.21 1.26 5.10
CA LEU A 28 6.84 2.57 4.93
C LEU A 28 7.85 2.50 3.79
N CYS A 29 7.65 3.36 2.78
CA CYS A 29 8.60 3.48 1.68
C CYS A 29 9.97 3.95 2.22
N GLY A 30 11.04 3.34 1.72
CA GLY A 30 12.42 3.73 2.10
C GLY A 30 12.72 5.21 1.86
N TRP A 31 12.07 5.82 0.85
CA TRP A 31 12.19 7.24 0.58
C TRP A 31 11.55 8.13 1.66
N VAL A 32 10.53 7.67 2.38
CA VAL A 32 9.99 8.42 3.52
C VAL A 32 11.05 8.53 4.62
N LYS A 33 11.73 7.42 4.93
CA LYS A 33 12.84 7.41 5.91
C LYS A 33 13.96 8.37 5.49
N LYS A 34 14.42 8.28 4.23
CA LYS A 34 15.44 9.19 3.68
C LYS A 34 14.97 10.65 3.70
N SER A 35 13.69 10.89 3.46
CA SER A 35 13.13 12.23 3.52
C SER A 35 13.15 12.81 4.92
N LEU A 36 12.77 12.02 5.93
CA LEU A 36 12.71 12.45 7.31
C LEU A 36 14.10 12.64 7.95
N LEU A 37 15.05 11.75 7.66
CA LEU A 37 16.36 11.74 8.33
C LEU A 37 17.46 12.46 7.55
N GLU A 38 17.33 12.55 6.23
CA GLU A 38 18.39 13.04 5.33
C GLU A 38 17.92 14.18 4.43
N ASN A 39 16.68 14.67 4.60
CA ASN A 39 16.07 15.71 3.75
C ASN A 39 16.08 15.39 2.24
N LYS A 40 16.07 14.11 1.87
CA LYS A 40 16.02 13.67 0.46
C LYS A 40 14.57 13.56 -0.04
N SER A 41 14.37 13.82 -1.33
CA SER A 41 13.07 13.63 -1.99
C SER A 41 13.12 12.44 -2.95
N CYS A 42 11.99 11.76 -3.15
CA CYS A 42 11.87 10.70 -4.16
C CYS A 42 11.64 11.30 -5.55
N TYR A 43 11.78 10.48 -6.59
CA TYR A 43 11.58 10.95 -7.97
C TYR A 43 10.18 11.53 -8.20
N LYS A 44 9.13 10.99 -7.56
CA LYS A 44 7.75 11.50 -7.70
C LYS A 44 7.62 12.94 -7.19
N SER A 45 8.41 13.31 -6.18
CA SER A 45 8.46 14.68 -5.69
C SER A 45 9.02 15.63 -6.75
N LYS A 46 10.07 15.19 -7.48
CA LYS A 46 10.66 15.95 -8.57
C LYS A 46 9.73 16.06 -9.79
N PHE A 47 9.04 14.98 -10.16
CA PHE A 47 8.25 14.94 -11.40
C PHE A 47 6.81 15.41 -11.23
N TYR A 48 6.20 15.14 -10.08
CA TYR A 48 4.77 15.38 -9.85
C TYR A 48 4.51 16.31 -8.66
N GLY A 49 5.55 16.89 -8.05
CA GLY A 49 5.40 17.84 -6.94
C GLY A 49 4.92 17.22 -5.62
N ILE A 50 4.86 15.88 -5.50
CA ILE A 50 4.35 15.25 -4.27
C ILE A 50 5.30 15.40 -3.09
N GLU A 51 4.76 15.46 -1.88
CA GLU A 51 5.55 15.50 -0.65
C GLU A 51 5.94 14.07 -0.24
N THR A 52 7.24 13.74 -0.35
CA THR A 52 7.73 12.35 -0.16
C THR A 52 7.32 11.76 1.20
N HIS A 53 7.47 12.51 2.29
CA HIS A 53 7.14 12.04 3.64
C HIS A 53 5.64 12.00 3.95
N ARG A 54 4.78 12.44 3.03
CA ARG A 54 3.32 12.43 3.18
C ARG A 54 2.64 11.40 2.27
N CYS A 55 3.41 10.42 1.77
CA CYS A 55 2.91 9.31 0.98
C CYS A 55 2.66 8.07 1.86
N ILE A 56 1.50 7.45 1.71
CA ILE A 56 1.21 6.09 2.15
C ILE A 56 1.59 5.15 1.02
N GLN A 57 2.29 4.04 1.29
CA GLN A 57 2.49 2.97 0.31
C GLN A 57 1.72 1.73 0.79
N CYS A 58 0.73 1.30 0.01
CA CYS A 58 -0.20 0.25 0.39
C CYS A 58 -0.63 -0.64 -0.78
N THR A 59 -1.42 -1.66 -0.47
CA THR A 59 -2.11 -2.53 -1.43
C THR A 59 -3.34 -3.13 -0.77
N PRO A 60 -4.48 -3.28 -1.48
CA PRO A 60 -5.64 -4.02 -1.00
C PRO A 60 -5.55 -5.53 -1.28
N ALA A 61 -4.53 -6.01 -1.98
CA ALA A 61 -4.39 -7.40 -2.40
C ALA A 61 -2.95 -7.89 -2.21
N VAL A 62 -2.49 -7.99 -0.95
CA VAL A 62 -1.06 -8.10 -0.62
C VAL A 62 -0.31 -9.26 -1.28
N ILE A 63 -0.92 -10.44 -1.38
CA ILE A 63 -0.27 -11.67 -1.89
C ILE A 63 -0.88 -12.17 -3.20
N TRP A 64 -2.01 -11.62 -3.64
CA TRP A 64 -2.75 -12.07 -4.83
C TRP A 64 -2.29 -11.33 -6.09
N CYS A 65 -1.98 -12.07 -7.15
CA CYS A 65 -1.62 -11.55 -8.47
C CYS A 65 -1.65 -12.70 -9.47
N GLN A 66 -2.10 -12.42 -10.70
CA GLN A 66 -2.12 -13.39 -11.79
C GLN A 66 -0.73 -13.72 -12.35
N GLN A 67 0.27 -12.86 -12.08
CA GLN A 67 1.62 -12.99 -12.60
C GLN A 67 2.62 -13.51 -11.55
N SER A 68 3.66 -14.20 -12.03
CA SER A 68 4.80 -14.68 -11.24
C SER A 68 6.12 -14.14 -11.82
N CYS A 69 6.28 -12.82 -11.80
CA CYS A 69 7.42 -12.16 -12.43
C CYS A 69 8.75 -12.51 -11.72
N ILE A 70 9.79 -12.81 -12.49
CA ILE A 70 11.12 -13.20 -11.99
C ILE A 70 11.80 -12.15 -11.09
N PHE A 71 11.39 -10.88 -11.20
CA PHE A 71 11.93 -9.76 -10.42
C PHE A 71 11.02 -9.34 -9.25
N CYS A 72 9.86 -10.00 -9.07
CA CYS A 72 8.95 -9.64 -8.00
C CYS A 72 9.58 -10.01 -6.65
N TRP A 73 10.00 -9.01 -5.88
CA TRP A 73 10.76 -9.19 -4.62
C TRP A 73 9.95 -9.79 -3.46
N ARG A 74 8.67 -10.08 -3.68
CA ARG A 74 7.73 -10.52 -2.63
C ARG A 74 7.60 -12.03 -2.68
N VAL A 75 7.37 -12.64 -1.52
CA VAL A 75 6.94 -14.05 -1.45
C VAL A 75 5.54 -14.18 -2.03
N LEU A 76 5.39 -15.04 -3.02
CA LEU A 76 4.13 -15.50 -3.58
C LEU A 76 3.70 -16.80 -2.90
N PRO A 77 2.39 -17.11 -2.88
CA PRO A 77 1.93 -18.45 -2.52
C PRO A 77 2.65 -19.55 -3.32
N SER A 78 2.89 -19.32 -4.62
CA SER A 78 3.62 -20.26 -5.48
C SER A 78 5.07 -20.52 -5.02
N ASP A 79 5.72 -19.55 -4.36
CA ASP A 79 7.12 -19.68 -3.93
C ASP A 79 7.27 -20.67 -2.76
N ILE A 80 6.18 -20.93 -2.04
CA ILE A 80 6.12 -21.90 -0.94
C ILE A 80 5.24 -23.12 -1.28
N GLY A 81 5.00 -23.36 -2.58
CA GLY A 81 4.22 -24.52 -3.05
C GLY A 81 2.72 -24.45 -2.78
N VAL A 82 2.18 -23.27 -2.41
CA VAL A 82 0.74 -23.06 -2.24
C VAL A 82 0.12 -22.68 -3.60
N SER A 83 -0.87 -23.46 -4.05
CA SER A 83 -1.52 -23.23 -5.34
C SER A 83 -2.23 -21.88 -5.41
N GLN A 84 -2.30 -21.29 -6.61
CA GLN A 84 -3.03 -20.04 -6.87
C GLN A 84 -4.55 -20.15 -6.63
N LEU A 85 -5.11 -21.36 -6.50
CA LEU A 85 -6.53 -21.58 -6.14
C LEU A 85 -6.90 -21.00 -4.76
N TYR A 86 -5.94 -20.53 -3.97
CA TYR A 86 -6.19 -19.72 -2.77
C TYR A 86 -6.98 -18.42 -3.04
N HIS A 87 -7.11 -18.01 -4.30
CA HIS A 87 -7.94 -16.88 -4.71
C HIS A 87 -9.44 -17.09 -4.39
N ASP A 88 -9.96 -18.33 -4.39
CA ASP A 88 -11.42 -18.54 -4.41
C ASP A 88 -12.09 -18.42 -3.03
N ASN A 89 -11.31 -18.40 -1.94
CA ASN A 89 -11.83 -18.41 -0.56
C ASN A 89 -11.62 -17.08 0.20
N ILE A 90 -11.14 -16.04 -0.48
CA ILE A 90 -10.98 -14.74 0.16
C ILE A 90 -12.33 -14.00 0.21
N LYS A 91 -12.71 -13.57 1.42
CA LYS A 91 -13.77 -12.58 1.58
C LYS A 91 -13.15 -11.18 1.54
N TRP A 92 -13.31 -10.50 0.39
CA TRP A 92 -12.93 -9.11 0.24
C TRP A 92 -13.77 -8.24 1.18
N LYS A 93 -13.09 -7.36 1.93
CA LYS A 93 -13.75 -6.37 2.78
C LYS A 93 -14.29 -5.20 1.99
N GLU A 94 -15.28 -4.54 2.57
CA GLU A 94 -15.81 -3.29 2.06
C GLU A 94 -14.73 -2.18 2.03
N PRO A 95 -14.79 -1.26 1.05
CA PRO A 95 -13.75 -0.27 0.81
C PRO A 95 -13.56 0.70 1.99
N GLU A 96 -14.59 0.99 2.78
CA GLU A 96 -14.50 1.78 4.01
C GLU A 96 -13.64 1.10 5.08
N GLU A 97 -13.77 -0.22 5.22
CA GLU A 97 -12.96 -0.99 6.16
C GLU A 97 -11.51 -1.02 5.70
N VAL A 98 -11.27 -1.25 4.41
CA VAL A 98 -9.92 -1.26 3.82
C VAL A 98 -9.24 0.09 3.97
N LEU A 99 -9.95 1.19 3.70
CA LEU A 99 -9.48 2.56 3.91
C LEU A 99 -9.02 2.77 5.36
N GLU A 100 -9.88 2.44 6.31
CA GLU A 100 -9.61 2.65 7.74
C GLU A 100 -8.46 1.77 8.22
N ASP A 101 -8.39 0.51 7.77
CA ASP A 101 -7.29 -0.40 8.05
C ASP A 101 -5.95 0.16 7.50
N ILE A 102 -5.93 0.69 6.28
CA ILE A 102 -4.75 1.34 5.68
C ILE A 102 -4.30 2.55 6.50
N LEU A 103 -5.21 3.44 6.88
CA LEU A 103 -4.87 4.63 7.67
C LEU A 103 -4.35 4.27 9.07
N LYS A 104 -4.98 3.30 9.74
CA LYS A 104 -4.52 2.77 11.03
C LYS A 104 -3.14 2.13 10.92
N MET A 105 -2.92 1.31 9.91
CA MET A 105 -1.62 0.67 9.66
C MET A 105 -0.54 1.71 9.37
N HIS A 106 -0.80 2.71 8.54
CA HIS A 106 0.13 3.82 8.30
C HIS A 106 0.47 4.55 9.59
N ARG A 107 -0.54 4.97 10.36
CA ARG A 107 -0.37 5.66 11.65
C ARG A 107 0.48 4.84 12.62
N LYS A 108 0.25 3.53 12.70
CA LYS A 108 1.03 2.61 13.55
C LYS A 108 2.51 2.59 13.16
N VAL A 109 2.82 2.54 11.86
CA VAL A 109 4.22 2.51 11.39
C VAL A 109 4.92 3.83 11.66
N VAL A 110 4.27 4.95 11.35
CA VAL A 110 4.91 6.26 11.50
C VAL A 110 5.05 6.70 12.95
N MET A 111 4.25 6.14 13.87
CA MET A 111 4.34 6.46 15.30
C MET A 111 5.71 6.13 15.90
N GLY A 112 6.46 5.18 15.31
CA GLY A 112 7.84 4.89 15.73
C GLY A 112 8.78 6.09 15.62
N TYR A 113 8.47 7.08 14.77
CA TYR A 113 9.26 8.30 14.63
C TYR A 113 9.03 9.33 15.76
N LYS A 114 8.00 9.13 16.60
CA LYS A 114 7.77 9.96 17.79
C LYS A 114 8.95 9.89 18.78
N GLY A 115 9.69 8.78 18.80
CA GLY A 115 10.86 8.61 19.66
C GLY A 115 12.11 9.37 19.21
N ILE A 116 12.08 10.01 18.03
CA ILE A 116 13.25 10.71 17.46
C ILE A 116 12.88 12.10 16.92
N LEU A 117 11.94 12.79 17.58
CA LEU A 117 11.47 14.12 17.17
C LEU A 117 12.60 15.15 17.07
N ASP A 118 13.64 15.04 17.91
CA ASP A 118 14.79 15.93 17.87
C ASP A 118 15.59 15.80 16.56
N ARG A 119 15.51 14.64 15.89
CA ARG A 119 16.19 14.39 14.61
C ARG A 119 15.36 14.81 13.41
N ILE A 120 14.04 14.66 13.47
CA ILE A 120 13.16 14.88 12.30
C ILE A 120 12.35 16.18 12.36
N GLY A 121 12.26 16.80 13.55
CA GLY A 121 11.45 17.98 13.81
C GLY A 121 9.95 17.70 14.01
N LYS A 122 9.33 18.44 14.94
CA LYS A 122 7.90 18.32 15.28
C LYS A 122 6.98 18.60 14.08
N LYS A 123 7.33 19.58 13.23
CA LYS A 123 6.55 19.95 12.04
C LYS A 123 6.45 18.78 11.05
N ARG A 124 7.59 18.18 10.67
CA ARG A 124 7.63 17.06 9.72
C ARG A 124 6.94 15.82 10.26
N PHE A 125 7.05 15.56 11.56
CA PHE A 125 6.29 14.49 12.20
C PHE A 125 4.77 14.72 12.13
N LYS A 126 4.31 15.96 12.36
CA LYS A 126 2.90 16.32 12.20
C LYS A 126 2.43 16.12 10.75
N GLU A 127 3.25 16.48 9.76
CA GLU A 127 2.95 16.24 8.34
C GLU A 127 2.91 14.75 8.00
N LEU A 128 3.84 13.94 8.54
CA LEU A 128 3.88 12.48 8.36
C LEU A 128 2.62 11.79 8.91
N LEU A 129 2.07 12.29 10.01
CA LEU A 129 0.79 11.84 10.58
C LEU A 129 -0.42 12.23 9.73
N ASN A 130 -0.28 13.25 8.87
CA ASN A 130 -1.33 13.78 8.01
C ASN A 130 -0.92 13.62 6.53
N PRO A 131 -0.97 12.39 5.98
CA PRO A 131 -0.57 12.12 4.61
C PRO A 131 -1.43 12.90 3.60
N ARG A 132 -0.93 13.02 2.37
CA ARG A 132 -1.60 13.69 1.24
C ARG A 132 -1.70 12.82 0.00
N HIS A 133 -0.92 11.73 -0.05
CA HIS A 133 -0.80 10.88 -1.22
C HIS A 133 -0.88 9.41 -0.81
N VAL A 134 -1.49 8.59 -1.65
CA VAL A 134 -1.61 7.14 -1.48
C VAL A 134 -1.09 6.47 -2.74
N ALA A 135 -0.03 5.68 -2.59
CA ALA A 135 0.52 4.83 -3.62
C ALA A 135 0.01 3.40 -3.42
N ILE A 136 -1.00 3.02 -4.20
CA ILE A 136 -1.55 1.66 -4.28
C ILE A 136 -0.63 0.85 -5.21
N SER A 137 0.53 0.48 -4.69
CA SER A 137 1.64 -0.07 -5.48
C SER A 137 2.64 -0.87 -4.64
N LEU A 138 2.22 -1.42 -3.50
CA LEU A 138 3.12 -2.11 -2.59
C LEU A 138 3.49 -3.52 -3.07
N SER A 139 2.49 -4.36 -3.28
CA SER A 139 2.64 -5.77 -3.66
C SER A 139 1.29 -6.33 -4.14
N GLY A 140 1.34 -7.45 -4.86
CA GLY A 140 0.17 -8.02 -5.51
C GLY A 140 -0.39 -7.16 -6.63
N GLU A 141 -1.56 -7.53 -7.14
CA GLU A 141 -2.26 -6.79 -8.19
C GLU A 141 -3.50 -6.08 -7.60
N PRO A 142 -3.50 -4.74 -7.53
CA PRO A 142 -4.63 -3.99 -6.96
C PRO A 142 -5.96 -4.23 -7.65
N THR A 143 -5.98 -4.48 -8.96
CA THR A 143 -7.24 -4.67 -9.72
C THR A 143 -7.97 -5.97 -9.36
N LEU A 144 -7.33 -6.90 -8.63
CA LEU A 144 -8.00 -8.06 -8.07
C LEU A 144 -8.94 -7.74 -6.90
N TYR A 145 -8.79 -6.57 -6.28
CA TYR A 145 -9.73 -6.10 -5.28
C TYR A 145 -10.99 -5.55 -5.98
N PRO A 146 -12.17 -6.18 -5.79
CA PRO A 146 -13.36 -5.87 -6.60
C PRO A 146 -13.90 -4.44 -6.39
N TYR A 147 -13.60 -3.80 -5.26
CA TYR A 147 -14.10 -2.46 -4.92
C TYR A 147 -13.00 -1.39 -5.04
N LEU A 148 -12.05 -1.57 -5.96
CA LEU A 148 -10.91 -0.67 -6.13
C LEU A 148 -11.35 0.77 -6.47
N ASP A 149 -12.34 0.94 -7.33
CA ASP A 149 -12.89 2.27 -7.68
C ASP A 149 -13.45 3.00 -6.46
N ASP A 150 -14.29 2.32 -5.69
CA ASP A 150 -14.88 2.87 -4.46
C ASP A 150 -13.80 3.25 -3.43
N LEU A 151 -12.77 2.41 -3.28
CA LEU A 151 -11.64 2.70 -2.39
C LEU A 151 -10.88 3.96 -2.85
N ILE A 152 -10.65 4.13 -4.15
CA ILE A 152 -10.02 5.33 -4.71
C ILE A 152 -10.89 6.57 -4.43
N ASN A 153 -12.19 6.49 -4.71
CA ASN A 153 -13.16 7.54 -4.44
C ASN A 153 -13.18 7.94 -2.95
N LEU A 154 -13.07 6.98 -2.04
CA LEU A 154 -12.99 7.24 -0.60
C LEU A 154 -11.70 7.95 -0.19
N PHE A 155 -10.56 7.60 -0.81
CA PHE A 155 -9.32 8.36 -0.61
C PHE A 155 -9.46 9.81 -1.08
N HIS A 156 -10.06 10.03 -2.25
CA HIS A 156 -10.29 11.38 -2.78
C HIS A 156 -11.24 12.20 -1.91
N LYS A 157 -12.32 11.60 -1.41
CA LYS A 157 -13.24 12.24 -0.44
C LYS A 157 -12.53 12.68 0.85
N LYS A 158 -11.42 12.04 1.22
CA LYS A 158 -10.55 12.45 2.33
C LYS A 158 -9.45 13.45 1.94
N GLY A 159 -9.44 13.94 0.71
CA GLY A 159 -8.45 14.87 0.19
C GLY A 159 -7.06 14.24 0.00
N LEU A 160 -7.01 12.93 -0.24
CA LEU A 160 -5.79 12.18 -0.54
C LEU A 160 -5.71 11.90 -2.04
N SER A 161 -4.62 12.31 -2.70
CA SER A 161 -4.40 11.91 -4.09
C SER A 161 -4.00 10.44 -4.17
N THR A 162 -4.33 9.76 -5.26
CA THR A 162 -4.03 8.34 -5.46
C THR A 162 -3.09 8.13 -6.65
N PHE A 163 -2.19 7.16 -6.52
CA PHE A 163 -1.39 6.61 -7.60
C PHE A 163 -1.54 5.11 -7.56
N VAL A 164 -2.06 4.51 -8.63
CA VAL A 164 -2.25 3.07 -8.74
C VAL A 164 -1.26 2.50 -9.73
N VAL A 165 -0.67 1.35 -9.40
CA VAL A 165 0.19 0.60 -10.31
C VAL A 165 -0.43 -0.77 -10.52
N SER A 166 -0.77 -1.07 -11.77
CA SER A 166 -1.39 -2.33 -12.18
C SER A 166 -0.56 -3.00 -13.28
N ASN A 167 -0.61 -4.33 -13.34
CA ASN A 167 -0.04 -5.14 -14.42
C ASN A 167 -0.82 -5.07 -15.74
N GLY A 168 -2.04 -4.51 -15.75
CA GLY A 168 -2.81 -4.31 -16.98
C GLY A 168 -3.67 -5.47 -17.45
N ILE A 169 -3.74 -6.60 -16.71
CA ILE A 169 -4.48 -7.80 -17.17
C ILE A 169 -5.99 -7.58 -17.14
N LEU A 170 -6.53 -7.03 -16.05
CA LEU A 170 -7.97 -6.79 -15.88
C LEU A 170 -8.35 -5.45 -16.52
N THR A 171 -8.46 -5.45 -17.84
CA THR A 171 -8.71 -4.26 -18.65
C THR A 171 -10.03 -3.58 -18.30
N GLU A 172 -11.05 -4.35 -17.93
CA GLU A 172 -12.37 -3.89 -17.51
C GLU A 172 -12.28 -2.96 -16.30
N VAL A 173 -11.51 -3.34 -15.27
CA VAL A 173 -11.29 -2.50 -14.07
C VAL A 173 -10.58 -1.20 -14.42
N ILE A 174 -9.64 -1.26 -15.38
CA ILE A 174 -8.85 -0.09 -15.80
C ILE A 174 -9.70 0.88 -16.63
N GLN A 175 -10.55 0.37 -17.52
CA GLN A 175 -11.43 1.19 -18.37
C GLN A 175 -12.56 1.84 -17.59
N GLU A 176 -13.10 1.14 -16.58
CA GLU A 176 -14.20 1.65 -15.74
C GLU A 176 -13.74 2.74 -14.77
N ASN A 177 -12.53 2.61 -14.20
CA ASN A 177 -11.95 3.65 -13.35
C ASN A 177 -11.53 4.86 -14.19
N LYS A 178 -12.44 5.83 -14.32
CA LYS A 178 -12.17 7.11 -15.00
C LYS A 178 -11.06 7.94 -14.34
N ASP A 179 -10.64 7.58 -13.14
CA ASP A 179 -9.62 8.27 -12.37
C ASP A 179 -8.21 7.67 -12.49
N PHE A 180 -8.01 6.52 -13.15
CA PHE A 180 -6.66 6.09 -13.56
C PHE A 180 -5.98 7.09 -14.51
N ALA A 181 -6.78 7.89 -15.23
CA ALA A 181 -6.33 8.83 -16.26
C ALA A 181 -6.27 10.30 -15.79
N LYS A 182 -6.66 10.61 -14.56
CA LYS A 182 -6.61 11.99 -14.02
C LYS A 182 -5.35 12.16 -13.18
N GLY A 183 -4.26 12.50 -13.86
CA GLY A 183 -3.03 13.03 -13.26
C GLY A 183 -3.19 14.45 -12.77
#